data_AF-A0A966EVQ1-F1
#
_entry.id   AF-A0A966EVQ1-F1
#
_cell.length_a   1.000
_cell.length_b   1.000
_cell.length_c   1.000
_cell.angle_alpha   90.00
_cell.angle_beta   90.00
_cell.angle_gamma   90.00
#
_symmetry.space_group_name_H-M   'P 1'
#
loop_
_entity.id
_entity.type
_entity.pdbx_description
1 polymer ?
#
loop_
_entity_poly.entity_id
_entity_poly.type
_entity_poly.pdbx_seq_one_letter_code
_entity_poly.pdbx_strand_id
1 'polypeptide(L)'
;RTRDWMRYDVPQSWSKRESRGGYRGQKQIWFLLHLVGRDCDVCLRADAHPEFDAWRWTDYWLDIQTVIEFKREVYTKALNELVRYLPAHKTRCTSSQHVHR
;
A
#
# COMPACT_ATOMS: atom_id res chain seq x y z
N ARG A 1 -3.44 10.26 5.28
CA ARG A 1 -4.60 9.68 4.55
C ARG A 1 -4.87 10.49 3.30
N THR A 2 -5.48 9.90 2.28
CA THR A 2 -5.97 10.65 1.10
C THR A 2 -7.15 11.54 1.48
N ARG A 3 -7.29 12.67 0.79
CA ARG A 3 -8.30 13.70 1.05
C ARG A 3 -9.69 13.24 0.62
N ASP A 4 -9.77 12.70 -0.59
CA ASP A 4 -11.03 12.37 -1.25
C ASP A 4 -11.21 10.86 -1.46
N TRP A 5 -12.47 10.47 -1.69
CA TRP A 5 -12.85 9.10 -2.00
C TRP A 5 -12.35 8.71 -3.40
N MET A 6 -11.52 7.67 -3.44
CA MET A 6 -11.06 7.05 -4.68
C MET A 6 -11.99 5.88 -5.04
N ARG A 7 -12.17 5.63 -6.33
CA ARG A 7 -13.09 4.60 -6.81
C ARG A 7 -12.47 3.81 -7.95
N TYR A 8 -12.75 2.52 -7.97
CA TYR A 8 -12.51 1.68 -9.13
C TYR A 8 -13.73 0.81 -9.38
N ASP A 9 -13.94 0.48 -10.65
CA ASP A 9 -14.95 -0.50 -11.08
C ASP A 9 -14.27 -1.85 -11.31
N VAL A 10 -14.95 -2.93 -10.94
CA VAL A 10 -14.51 -4.31 -11.19
C VAL A 10 -15.03 -4.74 -12.55
N PRO A 11 -14.17 -5.20 -13.48
CA PRO A 11 -14.61 -5.67 -14.78
C PRO A 11 -15.60 -6.84 -14.64
N GLN A 12 -16.60 -6.90 -15.52
CA GLN A 12 -17.62 -7.94 -15.48
C GLN A 12 -17.05 -9.36 -15.60
N SER A 13 -15.91 -9.54 -16.27
CA SER A 13 -15.21 -10.82 -16.37
C SER A 13 -14.70 -11.35 -15.02
N TRP A 14 -14.46 -10.46 -14.06
CA TRP A 14 -14.03 -10.80 -12.70
C TRP A 14 -15.20 -10.94 -11.73
N SER A 15 -16.38 -10.43 -12.08
CA SER A 15 -17.59 -10.60 -11.30
C SER A 15 -18.11 -12.03 -11.44
N LYS A 16 -18.12 -12.79 -10.33
CA LYS A 16 -18.70 -14.14 -10.31
C LYS A 16 -20.12 -14.09 -10.83
N ARG A 17 -20.44 -15.00 -11.76
CA ARG A 17 -21.76 -15.13 -12.42
C ARG A 17 -22.92 -15.32 -11.43
N GLU A 18 -22.63 -15.80 -10.22
CA GLU A 18 -23.57 -16.02 -9.12
C GLU A 18 -23.72 -14.82 -8.15
N SER A 19 -23.04 -13.70 -8.39
CA SER A 19 -23.21 -12.49 -7.58
C SER A 19 -24.61 -11.90 -7.81
N ARG A 20 -25.60 -12.40 -7.05
CA ARG A 20 -27.02 -11.98 -7.11
C ARG A 20 -27.25 -10.51 -6.75
N GLY A 21 -26.23 -9.81 -6.26
CA GLY A 21 -26.18 -8.35 -6.17
C GLY A 21 -25.07 -7.84 -7.09
N GLY A 22 -25.39 -6.90 -7.98
CA GLY A 22 -24.48 -6.33 -8.98
C GLY A 22 -23.34 -5.51 -8.38
N TYR A 23 -22.41 -6.20 -7.72
CA TYR A 23 -21.20 -5.59 -7.20
C TYR A 23 -20.38 -5.04 -8.37
N ARG A 24 -20.20 -3.72 -8.35
CA ARG A 24 -19.60 -2.98 -9.45
C ARG A 24 -18.20 -2.47 -9.14
N GLY A 25 -17.81 -2.35 -7.88
CA GLY A 25 -16.56 -1.71 -7.50
C GLY A 25 -16.52 -1.27 -6.04
N GLN A 26 -15.50 -0.50 -5.69
CA GLN A 26 -15.31 0.00 -4.32
C GLN A 26 -15.04 1.50 -4.29
N LYS A 27 -15.45 2.13 -3.18
CA LYS A 27 -15.02 3.48 -2.78
C LYS A 27 -14.06 3.33 -1.61
N GLN A 28 -12.90 3.95 -1.69
CA GLN A 28 -11.80 3.75 -0.74
C GLN A 28 -11.15 5.08 -0.33
N ILE A 29 -10.63 5.11 0.89
CA ILE A 29 -9.70 6.12 1.41
C ILE A 29 -8.41 5.39 1.77
N TRP A 30 -7.27 5.92 1.35
CA TRP A 30 -5.97 5.29 1.59
C TRP A 30 -5.22 5.95 2.76
N PHE A 31 -4.50 5.14 3.51
CA PHE A 31 -3.67 5.59 4.63
C PHE A 31 -2.22 5.14 4.38
N LEU A 32 -1.28 6.02 4.72
CA LEU A 32 0.14 5.69 4.80
C LEU A 32 0.46 5.44 6.27
N LEU A 33 1.01 4.28 6.57
CA LEU A 33 1.35 3.86 7.94
C LEU A 33 2.84 3.55 8.01
N HIS A 34 3.43 3.84 9.16
CA HIS A 34 4.80 3.46 9.49
C HIS A 34 4.76 2.36 10.55
N LEU A 35 5.33 1.20 10.23
CA LEU A 35 5.44 0.10 11.19
C LEU A 35 6.47 0.49 12.26
N VAL A 36 6.03 0.65 13.50
CA VAL A 36 6.89 0.95 14.66
C VAL A 36 7.37 -0.30 15.39
N GLY A 37 6.78 -1.45 15.08
CA GLY A 37 7.17 -2.76 15.61
C GLY A 37 8.24 -3.44 14.76
N ARG A 38 8.41 -4.75 14.97
CA ARG A 38 9.29 -5.61 14.18
C ARG A 38 8.50 -6.28 13.06
N ASP A 39 9.19 -6.67 12.00
CA ASP A 39 8.59 -7.41 10.89
C ASP A 39 7.92 -8.72 11.35
N CYS A 40 8.48 -9.39 12.37
CA CYS A 40 7.89 -10.60 12.95
C CYS A 40 6.58 -10.38 13.71
N ASP A 41 6.23 -9.12 14.01
CA ASP A 41 4.97 -8.79 14.68
C ASP A 41 3.79 -8.78 13.68
N VAL A 42 4.05 -8.87 12.36
CA VAL A 42 3.02 -9.00 11.32
C VAL A 42 2.53 -10.44 11.21
N CYS A 43 1.33 -10.71 11.73
CA CYS A 43 0.69 -12.03 11.66
C CYS A 43 -0.47 -12.06 10.64
N LEU A 44 -0.30 -12.79 9.54
CA LEU A 44 -1.33 -12.94 8.49
C LEU A 44 -2.36 -14.05 8.78
N ARG A 45 -2.13 -14.90 9.79
CA ARG A 45 -2.95 -16.08 10.13
C ARG A 45 -3.78 -15.87 11.40
N ALA A 46 -4.04 -14.61 11.77
CA ALA A 46 -4.83 -14.27 12.94
C ALA A 46 -6.34 -14.54 12.76
N ASP A 47 -6.81 -14.67 11.51
CA ASP A 47 -8.20 -15.00 11.17
C ASP A 47 -8.30 -16.43 10.60
N ALA A 48 -9.48 -17.06 10.75
CA ALA A 48 -9.77 -18.38 10.19
C ALA A 48 -9.79 -18.37 8.65
N HIS A 49 -10.06 -17.22 8.04
CA HIS A 49 -10.09 -16.98 6.60
C HIS A 49 -9.09 -15.87 6.24
N PRO A 50 -7.78 -16.21 6.20
CA PRO A 50 -6.73 -15.22 5.94
C PRO A 50 -6.86 -14.61 4.55
N GLU A 51 -6.78 -13.28 4.46
CA GLU A 51 -6.83 -12.55 3.18
C GLU A 51 -5.52 -12.70 2.39
N PHE A 52 -4.39 -12.86 3.09
CA PHE A 52 -3.06 -12.88 2.51
C PHE A 52 -2.29 -14.13 2.92
N ASP A 53 -1.54 -14.71 1.98
CA ASP A 53 -0.67 -15.86 2.26
C ASP A 53 0.73 -15.47 2.72
N ALA A 54 1.27 -14.38 2.17
CA ALA A 54 2.61 -13.88 2.44
C ALA A 54 2.67 -12.36 2.21
N TRP A 55 3.71 -11.72 2.76
CA TRP A 55 3.99 -10.31 2.55
C TRP A 55 5.50 -10.09 2.39
N ARG A 56 5.86 -8.99 1.75
CA ARG A 56 7.25 -8.52 1.62
C ARG A 56 7.27 -7.00 1.52
N TRP A 57 8.36 -6.38 1.95
CA TRP A 57 8.61 -4.98 1.65
C TRP A 57 8.88 -4.79 0.16
N THR A 58 8.41 -3.68 -0.38
CA THR A 58 8.70 -3.20 -1.74
C THR A 58 9.09 -1.73 -1.67
N ASP A 59 9.83 -1.26 -2.67
CA ASP A 59 10.04 0.18 -2.84
C ASP A 59 8.71 0.92 -2.89
N TYR A 60 8.71 2.16 -2.39
CA TYR A 60 7.50 2.99 -2.35
C TYR A 60 6.89 3.17 -3.74
N TRP A 61 7.76 3.38 -4.74
CA TRP A 61 7.38 3.37 -6.13
C TRP A 61 7.35 1.93 -6.64
N LEU A 62 6.25 1.25 -6.31
CA LEU A 62 5.97 -0.07 -6.86
C LEU A 62 5.83 0.01 -8.38
N ASP A 63 6.31 -1.01 -9.09
CA ASP A 63 5.97 -1.20 -10.48
C ASP A 63 4.45 -1.40 -10.61
N ILE A 64 3.76 -0.37 -11.11
CA ILE A 64 2.30 -0.35 -11.26
C ILE A 64 1.79 -1.48 -12.17
N GLN A 65 2.66 -2.06 -13.01
CA GLN A 65 2.29 -3.21 -13.86
C GLN A 65 2.03 -4.47 -13.04
N THR A 66 2.62 -4.59 -11.84
CA THR A 66 2.37 -5.70 -10.91
C THR A 66 1.00 -5.61 -10.24
N VAL A 67 0.38 -4.43 -10.25
CA VAL A 67 -0.97 -4.23 -9.72
C VAL A 67 -2.00 -4.60 -10.77
N ILE A 68 -3.08 -5.26 -10.34
CA ILE A 68 -4.21 -5.59 -11.20
C ILE A 68 -4.78 -4.35 -11.89
N GLU A 69 -5.06 -4.47 -13.18
CA GLU A 69 -5.32 -3.35 -14.09
C GLU A 69 -6.32 -2.32 -13.54
N PHE A 70 -7.50 -2.79 -13.12
CA PHE A 70 -8.57 -1.92 -12.65
C PHE A 70 -8.27 -1.19 -11.33
N LYS A 71 -7.22 -1.59 -10.59
CA LYS A 71 -6.77 -0.88 -9.37
C LYS A 71 -5.62 0.10 -9.63
N ARG A 72 -4.96 0.03 -10.79
CA ARG A 72 -3.74 0.81 -11.08
C ARG A 72 -3.93 2.31 -10.88
N GLU A 73 -5.01 2.87 -11.40
CA GLU A 73 -5.26 4.31 -11.28
C GLU A 73 -5.42 4.77 -9.82
N VAL A 74 -6.13 3.98 -9.00
CA VAL A 74 -6.32 4.26 -7.57
C VAL A 74 -4.98 4.20 -6.83
N TYR A 75 -4.14 3.20 -7.11
CA TYR A 75 -2.80 3.09 -6.54
C TYR A 75 -1.93 4.29 -6.94
N THR A 76 -1.91 4.65 -8.22
CA THR A 76 -1.15 5.81 -8.71
C THR A 76 -1.58 7.09 -8.01
N LYS A 77 -2.89 7.34 -7.87
CA LYS A 77 -3.40 8.52 -7.16
C LYS A 77 -3.03 8.52 -5.68
N ALA A 78 -3.21 7.39 -5.00
CA ALA A 78 -2.88 7.25 -3.58
C ALA A 78 -1.38 7.46 -3.31
N LEU A 79 -0.51 6.84 -4.09
CA LEU A 79 0.95 6.97 -3.94
C LEU A 79 1.42 8.40 -4.22
N ASN A 80 0.92 9.05 -5.27
CA ASN A 80 1.26 10.44 -5.57
C ASN A 80 0.76 11.41 -4.49
N GLU A 81 -0.42 11.19 -3.92
CA GLU A 81 -0.95 12.07 -2.88
C GLU A 81 -0.21 11.88 -1.54
N LEU A 82 0.16 10.64 -1.20
CA LEU A 82 0.74 10.30 0.09
C LEU A 82 2.26 10.52 0.16
N VAL A 83 2.94 10.68 -0.97
CA VAL A 83 4.41 10.80 -1.04
C VAL A 83 4.97 11.94 -0.18
N ARG A 84 4.22 13.05 -0.05
CA ARG A 84 4.59 14.22 0.76
C ARG A 84 4.74 13.93 2.26
N TYR A 85 4.22 12.80 2.73
CA TYR A 85 4.31 12.37 4.12
C TYR A 85 5.46 11.37 4.35
N LEU A 86 6.17 10.97 3.29
CA LEU A 86 7.36 10.15 3.46
C LEU A 86 8.41 10.94 4.24
N PRO A 87 9.17 10.25 5.11
CA PRO A 87 10.31 10.87 5.74
C PRO A 87 11.27 11.34 4.64
N ALA A 88 11.70 12.61 4.70
CA ALA A 88 12.85 13.03 3.95
C ALA A 88 13.99 12.08 4.31
N HIS A 89 14.71 11.56 3.30
CA HIS A 89 15.89 10.75 3.57
C HIS A 89 16.80 11.57 4.50
N LYS A 90 16.94 11.15 5.75
CA LYS A 90 18.01 11.70 6.58
C LYS A 90 19.25 11.09 5.99
N THR A 91 19.93 11.81 5.10
CA THR A 91 21.35 11.54 4.86
C THR A 91 21.95 11.51 6.26
N ARG A 92 22.39 10.33 6.72
CA ARG A 92 23.27 10.27 7.90
C ARG A 92 24.51 11.02 7.46
N CYS A 93 24.55 12.32 7.73
CA CYS A 93 25.79 13.07 7.73
C CYS A 93 26.56 12.49 8.91
N THR A 94 27.37 11.46 8.65
CA THR A 94 28.37 10.97 9.58
C THR A 94 29.46 12.03 9.66
N SER A 95 29.16 13.15 10.32
CA SER A 95 30.17 14.00 10.91
C SER A 95 30.70 13.26 12.14
N SER A 96 31.59 12.29 11.93
CA SER A 96 32.54 11.91 12.96
C SER A 96 33.80 12.72 12.69
N GLN A 97 33.78 13.97 13.14
CA GLN A 97 35.00 14.73 13.35
C GLN A 97 35.84 14.01 14.40
N HIS A 98 37.13 13.88 14.07
CA HIS A 98 38.27 13.75 14.96
C HIS A 98 38.02 13.88 16.47
N VAL A 99 38.46 12.87 17.22
CA VAL A 99 39.05 13.08 18.56
C VAL A 99 40.41 12.38 18.60
N HIS A 100 41.43 13.24 18.60
CA HIS A 100 42.77 13.16 19.19
C HIS A 100 43.47 11.83 19.56
N ARG A 101 44.74 11.83 19.11
CA ARG A 101 45.99 11.21 19.61
C ARG A 101 46.23 9.73 19.32
#